data_AF-A0A2V8QBL0-F1
#
_entry.id   AF-A0A2V8QBL0-F1
#
_cell.length_a   1.000
_cell.length_b   1.000
_cell.length_c   1.000
_cell.angle_alpha   90.00
_cell.angle_beta   90.00
_cell.angle_gamma   90.00
#
_symmetry.space_group_name_H-M   'P 1'
#
loop_
_entity.id
_entity.type
_entity.pdbx_description
1 polymer ?
#
loop_
_entity_poly.entity_id
_entity_poly.type
_entity_poly.pdbx_seq_one_letter_code
_entity_poly.pdbx_strand_id
1 'polypeptide(L)'
;TDAAKALIPLSGRAATILFSLGLIGSGFLAVPVLTGSSAYAMCEAFDWKYGLNEKLRDALRFYAIIAISTLIGLLINFLKIPPVTALFWTAVINGVLAPPLLVLIMLVSNNKKVMGKRVNGKLTNFLGWATAAVLFAAALGMFLTWGK
;
A
#
# COMPACT_ATOMS: atom_id res chain seq x y z
N THR A 1 -1.34 -14.71 16.69
CA THR A 1 -2.44 -14.80 17.68
C THR A 1 -1.98 -14.52 19.10
N ASP A 2 -0.67 -14.31 19.32
CA ASP A 2 -0.11 -13.98 20.64
C ASP A 2 -0.43 -12.56 21.13
N ALA A 3 -0.57 -11.58 20.22
CA ALA A 3 -0.95 -10.21 20.59
C ALA A 3 -2.36 -10.13 21.21
N ALA A 4 -3.30 -10.95 20.72
CA ALA A 4 -4.66 -11.05 21.26
C ALA A 4 -4.69 -11.72 22.65
N LYS A 5 -3.80 -12.70 22.89
CA LYS A 5 -3.66 -13.34 24.20
C LYS A 5 -2.94 -12.46 25.22
N ALA A 6 -2.02 -11.61 24.77
CA ALA A 6 -1.32 -10.64 25.63
C ALA A 6 -2.23 -9.52 26.16
N LEU A 7 -3.40 -9.29 25.54
CA LEU A 7 -4.42 -8.33 25.98
C LEU A 7 -5.41 -8.87 27.01
N ILE A 8 -5.44 -10.19 27.23
CA ILE A 8 -6.35 -10.85 28.17
C ILE A 8 -6.18 -10.36 29.62
N PRO A 9 -4.97 -10.16 30.17
CA PRO A 9 -4.82 -9.70 31.56
C PRO A 9 -5.04 -8.19 31.75
N LEU A 10 -5.08 -7.37 30.69
CA LEU A 10 -5.21 -5.90 30.80
C LEU A 10 -6.61 -5.34 30.49
N SER A 11 -7.45 -6.01 29.67
CA SER A 11 -8.68 -5.37 29.17
C SER A 11 -9.89 -6.30 28.94
N GLY A 12 -9.81 -7.58 29.33
CA GLY A 12 -10.92 -8.53 29.28
C GLY A 12 -11.25 -9.09 27.88
N ARG A 13 -12.24 -10.00 27.81
CA ARG A 13 -12.68 -10.69 26.57
C ARG A 13 -13.16 -9.72 25.48
N ALA A 14 -13.75 -8.57 25.84
CA ALA A 14 -14.33 -7.62 24.90
C ALA A 14 -13.27 -6.91 24.03
N ALA A 15 -12.13 -6.50 24.61
CA ALA A 15 -11.03 -5.86 23.87
C ALA A 15 -10.41 -6.83 22.85
N THR A 16 -10.32 -8.12 23.19
CA THR A 16 -9.83 -9.16 22.27
C THR A 16 -10.76 -9.33 21.07
N ILE A 17 -12.09 -9.28 21.29
CA ILE A 17 -13.08 -9.38 20.22
C ILE A 17 -13.03 -8.14 19.32
N LEU A 18 -13.01 -6.94 19.90
CA LEU A 18 -12.92 -5.69 19.14
C LEU A 18 -11.63 -5.61 18.31
N PHE A 19 -10.49 -6.01 18.89
CA PHE A 19 -9.23 -6.06 18.15
C PHE A 19 -9.27 -7.07 17.00
N SER A 20 -9.81 -8.27 17.25
CA SER A 20 -9.92 -9.31 16.22
C SER A 20 -10.85 -8.87 15.08
N LEU A 21 -11.98 -8.25 15.41
CA LEU A 21 -12.90 -7.68 14.42
C LEU A 21 -12.25 -6.55 13.60
N GLY A 22 -11.54 -5.64 14.26
CA GLY A 22 -10.82 -4.56 13.57
C GLY A 22 -9.73 -5.10 12.64
N LEU A 23 -8.98 -6.10 13.08
CA LEU A 23 -7.94 -6.73 12.28
C LEU A 23 -8.51 -7.45 11.05
N ILE A 24 -9.60 -8.23 11.23
CA ILE A 24 -10.29 -8.92 10.13
C ILE A 24 -10.90 -7.90 9.16
N GLY A 25 -11.58 -6.87 9.68
CA GLY A 25 -12.21 -5.83 8.86
C GLY A 25 -11.19 -5.04 8.04
N SER A 26 -10.06 -4.67 8.65
CA SER A 26 -8.96 -4.00 7.94
C SER A 26 -8.39 -4.88 6.81
N GLY A 27 -8.16 -6.17 7.08
CA GLY A 27 -7.70 -7.12 6.06
C GLY A 27 -8.69 -7.28 4.91
N PHE A 28 -9.99 -7.39 5.23
CA PHE A 28 -11.05 -7.54 4.22
C PHE A 28 -11.17 -6.34 3.29
N LEU A 29 -10.97 -5.12 3.80
CA LEU A 29 -10.95 -3.90 2.98
C LEU A 29 -9.63 -3.74 2.20
N ALA A 30 -8.51 -4.18 2.77
CA ALA A 30 -7.21 -4.04 2.14
C ALA A 30 -7.07 -4.91 0.87
N VAL A 31 -7.57 -6.15 0.89
CA VAL A 31 -7.41 -7.10 -0.23
C VAL A 31 -7.99 -6.56 -1.54
N PRO A 32 -9.26 -6.12 -1.64
CA PRO A 32 -9.82 -5.61 -2.89
C PRO A 32 -9.12 -4.34 -3.39
N VAL A 33 -8.77 -3.43 -2.48
CA VAL A 33 -8.14 -2.15 -2.82
C VAL A 33 -6.73 -2.36 -3.39
N LEU A 34 -5.91 -3.18 -2.73
CA LEU A 34 -4.54 -3.46 -3.16
C LEU A 34 -4.50 -4.28 -4.44
N THR A 35 -5.31 -5.34 -4.51
CA THR A 35 -5.35 -6.22 -5.68
C THR A 35 -5.90 -5.48 -6.91
N GLY A 36 -6.93 -4.64 -6.72
CA GLY A 36 -7.45 -3.77 -7.77
C GLY A 36 -6.42 -2.76 -8.25
N SER A 37 -5.80 -2.01 -7.33
CA SER A 37 -4.76 -1.01 -7.68
C SER A 37 -3.57 -1.64 -8.41
N SER A 38 -3.13 -2.83 -7.98
CA SER A 38 -2.03 -3.55 -8.63
C SER A 38 -2.40 -4.01 -10.03
N ALA A 39 -3.62 -4.50 -10.23
CA ALA A 39 -4.11 -4.92 -11.54
C ALA A 39 -4.22 -3.73 -12.50
N TYR A 40 -4.69 -2.57 -12.02
CA TYR A 40 -4.71 -1.33 -12.81
C TYR A 40 -3.29 -0.92 -13.20
N ALA A 41 -2.36 -0.84 -12.24
CA ALA A 41 -0.98 -0.44 -12.51
C ALA A 41 -0.26 -1.38 -13.49
N MET A 42 -0.47 -2.70 -13.39
CA MET A 42 0.11 -3.65 -14.35
C MET A 42 -0.50 -3.49 -15.73
N CYS A 43 -1.82 -3.42 -15.85
CA CYS A 43 -2.45 -3.26 -17.15
C CYS A 43 -2.09 -1.94 -17.83
N GLU A 44 -1.96 -0.85 -17.07
CA GLU A 44 -1.48 0.44 -17.55
C GLU A 44 -0.01 0.37 -18.01
N ALA A 45 0.86 -0.28 -17.24
CA ALA A 45 2.27 -0.45 -17.61
C ALA A 45 2.47 -1.31 -18.88
N PHE A 46 1.58 -2.27 -19.15
CA PHE A 46 1.64 -3.15 -20.32
C PHE A 46 0.76 -2.67 -21.50
N ASP A 47 0.14 -1.49 -21.41
CA ASP A 47 -0.78 -0.92 -22.40
C ASP A 47 -1.90 -1.89 -22.81
N TRP A 48 -2.40 -2.69 -21.86
CA TRP A 48 -3.50 -3.61 -22.09
C TRP A 48 -4.84 -2.91 -21.91
N LYS A 49 -5.92 -3.40 -22.52
CA LYS A 49 -7.27 -2.91 -22.20
C LYS A 49 -7.65 -3.31 -20.77
N TYR A 50 -8.00 -2.33 -19.95
CA TYR A 50 -8.39 -2.52 -18.56
C TYR A 50 -9.56 -1.61 -18.18
N GLY A 51 -10.33 -2.03 -17.18
CA GLY A 51 -11.42 -1.24 -16.63
C GLY A 51 -12.51 -2.13 -16.03
N LEU A 52 -12.98 -1.78 -14.83
CA LEU A 52 -14.11 -2.46 -14.20
C LEU A 52 -15.43 -2.30 -15.00
N ASN A 53 -15.47 -1.32 -15.90
CA ASN A 53 -16.56 -1.03 -16.83
C ASN A 53 -16.43 -1.75 -18.19
N GLU A 54 -15.32 -2.46 -18.44
CA GLU A 54 -15.11 -3.20 -19.68
C GLU A 54 -15.60 -4.65 -19.57
N LYS A 55 -16.04 -5.21 -20.70
CA LYS A 55 -16.62 -6.57 -20.73
C LYS A 55 -15.60 -7.60 -20.21
N LEU A 56 -16.08 -8.56 -19.41
CA LEU A 56 -15.30 -9.66 -18.83
C LEU A 56 -14.38 -10.40 -19.83
N ARG A 57 -14.73 -10.39 -21.11
CA ARG A 57 -13.97 -11.02 -22.20
C ARG A 57 -12.79 -10.19 -22.71
N ASP A 58 -12.83 -8.86 -22.63
CA ASP A 58 -11.72 -7.99 -23.08
C ASP A 58 -10.73 -7.69 -21.94
N ALA A 59 -11.18 -7.78 -20.68
CA ALA A 59 -10.37 -7.54 -19.48
C ALA A 59 -9.90 -8.84 -18.78
N LEU A 60 -9.85 -9.97 -19.50
CA LEU A 60 -9.45 -11.29 -18.95
C LEU A 60 -8.09 -11.24 -18.24
N ARG A 61 -7.16 -10.41 -18.75
CA ARG A 61 -5.83 -10.18 -18.15
C ARG A 61 -5.91 -9.44 -16.81
N PHE A 62 -6.83 -8.48 -16.67
CA PHE A 62 -7.07 -7.75 -15.43
C PHE A 62 -7.59 -8.70 -14.34
N TYR A 63 -8.60 -9.51 -14.64
CA TYR A 63 -9.13 -10.50 -13.71
C TYR A 63 -8.12 -11.61 -13.38
N ALA A 64 -7.29 -12.01 -14.35
CA ALA A 64 -6.21 -12.97 -14.12
C ALA A 64 -5.17 -12.43 -13.12
N ILE A 65 -4.75 -11.16 -13.24
CA ILE A 65 -3.82 -10.53 -12.29
C ILE A 65 -4.43 -10.51 -10.88
N ILE A 66 -5.72 -10.20 -10.75
CA ILE A 66 -6.43 -10.22 -9.46
C ILE A 66 -6.42 -11.63 -8.85
N ALA A 67 -6.80 -12.64 -9.65
CA ALA A 67 -6.86 -14.03 -9.21
C ALA A 67 -5.48 -14.56 -8.82
N ILE A 68 -4.46 -14.29 -9.62
CA ILE A 68 -3.06 -14.70 -9.38
C ILE A 68 -2.53 -14.00 -8.12
N SER A 69 -2.71 -12.69 -7.99
CA SER A 69 -2.25 -11.93 -6.81
C SER A 69 -2.92 -12.44 -5.52
N THR A 70 -4.22 -12.72 -5.57
CA THR A 70 -4.95 -13.29 -4.42
C THR A 70 -4.45 -14.70 -4.09
N LEU A 71 -4.20 -15.54 -5.09
CA LEU A 71 -3.68 -16.90 -4.91
C LEU A 71 -2.27 -16.88 -4.31
N ILE A 72 -1.40 -15.98 -4.79
CA ILE A 72 -0.05 -15.78 -4.23
C ILE A 72 -0.13 -15.33 -2.77
N GLY A 73 -1.00 -14.36 -2.46
CA GLY A 73 -1.23 -13.91 -1.08
C GLY A 73 -1.68 -15.06 -0.15
N LEU A 74 -2.53 -15.95 -0.65
CA LEU A 74 -2.93 -17.18 0.06
C LEU A 74 -1.74 -18.14 0.24
N LEU A 75 -0.95 -18.38 -0.81
CA LEU A 75 0.22 -19.26 -0.80
C LEU A 75 1.32 -18.78 0.15
N ILE A 76 1.45 -17.47 0.39
CA ILE A 76 2.39 -16.91 1.37
C ILE A 76 2.08 -17.40 2.79
N ASN A 77 0.83 -17.75 3.11
CA ASN A 77 0.51 -18.34 4.41
C ASN A 77 1.04 -19.79 4.56
N PHE A 78 1.30 -20.49 3.46
CA PHE A 78 1.90 -21.83 3.47
C PHE A 78 3.44 -21.79 3.57
N LEU A 79 4.04 -20.67 3.18
CA LEU A 79 5.43 -20.39 3.51
C LEU A 79 5.50 -20.15 5.03
N LYS A 80 6.30 -20.94 5.76
CA LYS A 80 6.50 -20.83 7.23
C LYS A 80 7.17 -19.52 7.69
N ILE A 81 6.98 -18.43 6.94
CA ILE A 81 7.52 -17.10 7.25
C ILE A 81 6.62 -16.48 8.32
N PRO A 82 7.17 -15.96 9.43
CA PRO A 82 6.39 -15.25 10.42
C PRO A 82 5.69 -14.04 9.76
N PRO A 83 4.35 -13.90 9.86
CA PRO A 83 3.62 -12.78 9.26
C PRO A 83 4.12 -11.41 9.72
N VAL A 84 4.59 -11.32 10.96
CA VAL A 84 5.19 -10.09 11.52
C VAL A 84 6.43 -9.68 10.73
N THR A 85 7.29 -10.62 10.36
CA THR A 85 8.48 -10.36 9.55
C THR A 85 8.10 -9.94 8.14
N ALA A 86 7.08 -10.58 7.54
CA ALA A 86 6.58 -10.19 6.22
C ALA A 86 6.00 -8.77 6.22
N LEU A 87 5.24 -8.40 7.27
CA LEU A 87 4.71 -7.05 7.46
C LEU A 87 5.84 -6.03 7.63
N PHE A 88 6.89 -6.38 8.39
CA PHE A 88 8.06 -5.53 8.56
C PHE A 88 8.74 -5.24 7.22
N TRP A 89 9.07 -6.28 6.43
CA TRP A 89 9.68 -6.09 5.11
C TRP A 89 8.79 -5.30 4.14
N THR A 90 7.48 -5.56 4.16
CA THR A 90 6.51 -4.79 3.35
C THR A 90 6.54 -3.32 3.74
N ALA A 91 6.58 -3.00 5.03
CA ALA A 91 6.67 -1.63 5.53
C ALA A 91 8.00 -0.97 5.17
N VAL A 92 9.12 -1.69 5.22
CA VAL A 92 10.44 -1.20 4.78
C VAL A 92 10.39 -0.80 3.31
N ILE A 93 9.94 -1.71 2.44
CA ILE A 93 9.85 -1.47 1.00
C ILE A 93 8.94 -0.26 0.73
N ASN A 94 7.77 -0.21 1.37
CA ASN A 94 6.86 0.92 1.23
C ASN A 94 7.47 2.25 1.72
N GLY A 95 8.20 2.22 2.84
CA GLY A 95 8.89 3.40 3.39
C GLY A 95 9.97 3.95 2.45
N VAL A 96 10.67 3.07 1.72
CA VAL A 96 11.68 3.45 0.73
C VAL A 96 11.04 3.95 -0.58
N LEU A 97 9.91 3.36 -0.99
CA LEU A 97 9.21 3.73 -2.23
C LEU A 97 8.34 5.00 -2.08
N ALA A 98 7.84 5.29 -0.88
CA ALA A 98 6.96 6.45 -0.65
C ALA A 98 7.59 7.81 -1.00
N PRO A 99 8.85 8.14 -0.60
CA PRO A 99 9.48 9.41 -0.95
C PRO A 99 9.60 9.66 -2.47
N PRO A 100 10.18 8.76 -3.29
CA PRO A 100 10.28 9.00 -4.74
C PRO A 100 8.91 9.05 -5.42
N LEU A 101 7.95 8.23 -4.97
CA LEU A 101 6.58 8.26 -5.51
C LEU A 101 5.92 9.63 -5.24
N LEU A 102 6.07 10.17 -4.03
CA LEU A 102 5.54 11.48 -3.68
C LEU A 102 6.20 12.60 -4.50
N VAL A 103 7.51 12.54 -4.73
CA VAL A 103 8.21 13.50 -5.61
C VAL A 103 7.65 13.45 -7.02
N LEU A 104 7.43 12.27 -7.59
CA LEU A 104 6.83 12.11 -8.91
C LEU A 104 5.42 12.72 -8.95
N ILE A 105 4.57 12.43 -7.95
CA ILE A 105 3.22 13.01 -7.85
C ILE A 105 3.29 14.54 -7.76
N MET A 106 4.23 15.09 -7.00
CA MET A 106 4.43 16.54 -6.87
C MET A 106 4.90 17.18 -8.18
N LEU A 107 5.79 16.52 -8.93
CA LEU A 107 6.23 16.98 -10.25
C LEU A 107 5.07 16.99 -11.26
N VAL A 108 4.29 15.91 -11.31
CA VAL A 108 3.11 15.82 -12.19
C VAL A 108 2.06 16.86 -11.79
N SER A 109 1.80 17.02 -10.50
CA SER A 109 0.79 17.96 -9.97
C SER A 109 1.17 19.44 -10.14
N ASN A 110 2.47 19.74 -10.26
CA ASN A 110 2.96 21.08 -10.59
C ASN A 110 3.04 21.34 -12.10
N ASN A 111 2.93 20.31 -12.93
CA ASN A 111 3.06 20.46 -14.38
C ASN A 111 1.75 21.01 -14.98
N LYS A 112 1.79 22.29 -15.39
CA LYS A 112 0.67 22.96 -16.09
C LYS A 112 0.24 22.27 -17.39
N LYS A 113 1.12 21.50 -18.03
CA LYS A 113 0.76 20.73 -19.24
C LYS A 113 -0.16 19.54 -18.92
N VAL A 114 -0.05 18.96 -17.73
CA VAL A 114 -0.86 17.80 -17.29
C VAL A 114 -2.08 18.25 -16.49
N MET A 115 -1.90 19.17 -15.53
CA MET A 115 -2.96 19.65 -14.64
C MET A 115 -3.72 20.90 -15.14
N GLY A 116 -3.28 21.49 -16.26
CA GLY A 116 -3.90 22.70 -16.82
C GLY A 116 -3.87 23.89 -15.85
N LYS A 117 -5.06 24.39 -15.49
CA LYS A 117 -5.23 25.54 -14.57
C LYS A 117 -5.29 25.14 -13.08
N ARG A 118 -5.35 23.84 -12.76
CA ARG A 118 -5.48 23.30 -11.40
C ARG A 118 -4.14 22.80 -10.85
N VAL A 119 -3.06 23.54 -11.05
CA VAL A 119 -1.77 23.21 -10.44
C VAL A 119 -1.78 23.46 -8.94
N ASN A 120 -0.89 22.76 -8.23
CA ASN A 120 -0.70 22.97 -6.80
C ASN A 120 -0.44 24.44 -6.46
N GLY A 121 -1.16 24.95 -5.46
CA GLY A 121 -0.91 26.27 -4.89
C GLY A 121 0.40 26.30 -4.09
N LYS A 122 0.87 27.50 -3.74
CA LYS A 122 2.12 27.69 -2.98
C LYS A 122 2.12 26.92 -1.64
N LEU A 123 0.98 26.89 -0.94
CA LEU A 123 0.83 26.18 0.33
C LEU A 123 0.90 24.66 0.17
N THR A 124 0.16 24.10 -0.79
CA THR A 124 0.20 22.67 -1.10
C THR A 124 1.57 22.22 -1.59
N ASN A 125 2.26 23.08 -2.37
CA ASN A 125 3.61 22.80 -2.81
C ASN A 125 4.59 22.77 -1.64
N PHE A 126 4.55 23.76 -0.74
CA PHE A 126 5.39 23.80 0.45
C PHE A 126 5.17 22.58 1.35
N LEU A 127 3.90 22.27 1.67
CA LEU A 127 3.56 21.09 2.47
C LEU A 127 4.01 19.80 1.80
N GLY A 128 3.75 19.62 0.50
CA GLY A 128 4.13 18.41 -0.23
C GLY A 128 5.65 18.20 -0.28
N TRP A 129 6.43 19.26 -0.52
CA TRP A 129 7.89 19.17 -0.47
C TRP A 129 8.43 18.98 0.96
N ALA A 130 7.81 19.59 1.97
CA ALA A 130 8.16 19.35 3.37
C ALA A 130 7.90 17.88 3.76
N THR A 131 6.76 17.32 3.37
CA THR A 131 6.46 15.89 3.58
C THR A 131 7.45 15.00 2.84
N ALA A 132 7.79 15.31 1.58
CA ALA A 132 8.81 14.57 0.85
C ALA A 132 10.18 14.61 1.55
N ALA A 133 10.60 15.78 2.04
CA ALA A 133 11.84 15.94 2.79
C ALA A 133 11.84 15.13 4.10
N VAL A 134 10.73 15.16 4.85
CA VAL A 134 10.57 14.37 6.09
C VAL A 134 10.60 12.87 5.78
N LEU A 135 9.93 12.41 4.72
CA LEU A 135 9.95 11.01 4.29
C LEU A 135 11.34 10.56 3.85
N PHE A 136 12.07 11.39 3.10
CA PHE A 136 13.46 11.12 2.73
C PHE A 136 14.36 11.07 3.96
N ALA A 137 14.22 12.01 4.89
CA ALA A 137 14.99 12.01 6.14
C ALA A 137 14.69 10.76 6.99
N ALA A 138 13.43 10.34 7.07
CA ALA A 138 13.04 9.13 7.78
C ALA A 138 13.58 7.86 7.11
N ALA A 139 13.51 7.77 5.77
CA ALA A 139 14.08 6.65 5.02
C ALA A 139 15.61 6.58 5.18
N LEU A 140 16.31 7.71 5.08
CA LEU A 140 17.76 7.80 5.34
C LEU A 140 18.08 7.45 6.79
N GLY A 141 17.30 7.93 7.75
CA GLY A 141 17.42 7.58 9.16
C GLY A 141 17.32 6.07 9.37
N MET A 142 16.33 5.42 8.74
CA MET A 142 16.16 3.97 8.77
C MET A 142 17.36 3.21 8.20
N PHE A 143 17.94 3.67 7.08
CA PHE A 143 19.17 3.07 6.55
C PHE A 143 20.40 3.29 7.45
N LEU A 144 20.50 4.46 8.08
CA LEU A 144 21.60 4.80 8.98
C LEU A 144 21.54 4.06 10.32
N THR A 145 20.35 3.78 10.85
CA THR A 145 20.18 2.98 12.08
C THR A 145 20.16 1.48 11.84
N TRP A 146 20.00 1.00 10.60
CA TRP A 146 20.03 -0.43 10.28
C TRP A 146 21.40 -1.08 10.60
N GLY A 147 22.48 -0.30 10.56
CA GLY A 147 23.85 -0.78 10.76
C GLY A 147 24.43 -0.62 12.18
N LYS A 148 23.62 -0.28 13.19
CA LYS A 148 24.05 -0.15 14.60
C LYS A 148 23.36 -1.15 15.51
#